data_AF-A0A821F6Z1-F1
#
_entry.id   AF-A0A821F6Z1-F1
#
_cell.length_a   1.000
_cell.length_b   1.000
_cell.length_c   1.000
_cell.angle_alpha   90.00
_cell.angle_beta   90.00
_cell.angle_gamma   90.00
#
_symmetry.space_group_name_H-M   'P 1'
#
loop_
_entity.id
_entity.type
_entity.pdbx_description
1 polymer ?
#
loop_
_entity_poly.entity_id
_entity_poly.type
_entity_poly.pdbx_seq_one_letter_code
_entity_poly.pdbx_strand_id
1 'polypeptide(L)'
;MSRLKVVLLTESNSLTGNDALPYKYYGQKLWEKIQSIVEELHHRCESVDLHKLDFQEHESVNKFLNADIVIMDVTNPDRRPTFMYHKGNRESMDCMDDIVLIQASGVENDNAIQDLKTTCKIKLLIVYRYDESKDVFYDITQSSSPPPLLNTTLKCFLERAADNIQKGLADRYISRMNTRKVELQDSKAYHDFLWNEVCAEMLNETNQEYVTPKLITKLMYAFRDIQDYESMIKLNQRCEQLLEIAKKIRNNMMISYLTAFARSR
;
A
#
# COMPACT_ATOMS: atom_id res chain seq x y z
N MET A 1 -7.44 -4.23 13.23
CA MET A 1 -7.20 -2.97 12.49
C MET A 1 -5.88 -3.20 11.82
N SER A 2 -5.90 -3.29 10.50
CA SER A 2 -4.74 -3.75 9.76
C SER A 2 -3.56 -2.81 9.92
N ARG A 3 -2.40 -3.39 10.25
CA ARG A 3 -1.16 -2.62 10.34
C ARG A 3 -0.62 -2.37 8.94
N LEU A 4 -0.81 -1.15 8.46
CA LEU A 4 -0.21 -0.69 7.21
C LEU A 4 1.31 -0.56 7.37
N LYS A 5 2.05 -0.90 6.32
CA LYS A 5 3.46 -0.56 6.13
C LYS A 5 3.55 0.76 5.40
N VAL A 6 3.76 1.83 6.17
CA VAL A 6 3.95 3.19 5.65
C VAL A 6 5.45 3.44 5.53
N VAL A 7 5.90 3.81 4.33
CA VAL A 7 7.28 4.23 4.08
C VAL A 7 7.31 5.72 3.78
N LEU A 8 8.12 6.49 4.51
CA LEU A 8 8.47 7.84 4.10
C LEU A 8 9.79 7.81 3.34
N LEU A 9 9.81 8.46 2.18
CA LEU A 9 11.07 8.79 1.52
C LEU A 9 11.73 9.95 2.25
N THR A 10 12.85 9.66 2.89
CA THR A 10 13.70 10.64 3.60
C THR A 10 14.96 10.91 2.81
N GLU A 11 15.78 11.81 3.33
CA GLU A 11 17.16 11.98 2.88
C GLU A 11 18.09 11.90 4.07
N SER A 12 19.14 11.10 3.95
CA SER A 12 20.24 11.05 4.91
C SER A 12 21.56 11.27 4.18
N ASN A 13 21.87 12.54 3.83
CA ASN A 13 23.12 13.19 4.22
C ASN A 13 23.39 14.60 3.65
N SER A 14 23.84 15.46 4.57
CA SER A 14 24.91 16.47 4.49
C SER A 14 25.01 17.44 3.29
N LEU A 15 24.56 18.67 3.52
CA LEU A 15 25.50 19.79 3.41
C LEU A 15 25.57 20.41 4.81
N THR A 16 26.61 20.04 5.55
CA THR A 16 27.10 20.80 6.70
C THR A 16 27.63 22.12 6.15
N GLY A 17 26.73 23.07 5.98
CA GLY A 17 27.03 24.41 5.48
C GLY A 17 25.86 25.32 5.78
N ASN A 18 26.15 26.59 6.05
CA ASN A 18 25.18 27.63 6.44
C ASN A 18 24.03 27.90 5.44
N ASP A 19 23.92 27.11 4.36
CA ASP A 19 22.87 27.16 3.34
C ASP A 19 21.86 26.01 3.53
N ALA A 20 21.35 25.84 4.75
CA ALA A 20 20.22 24.95 4.99
C ALA A 20 18.98 25.56 4.32
N LEU A 21 18.73 25.15 3.08
CA LEU A 21 17.55 25.59 2.34
C LEU A 21 16.28 25.32 3.17
N PRO A 22 15.29 26.23 3.19
CA PRO A 22 14.16 26.19 4.14
C PRO A 22 13.43 24.84 4.16
N TYR A 23 13.35 24.15 3.02
CA TYR A 23 12.70 22.85 2.88
C TYR A 23 13.40 21.72 3.67
N LYS A 24 14.70 21.81 3.98
CA LYS A 24 15.39 20.81 4.81
C LYS A 24 14.95 20.87 6.27
N TYR A 25 14.74 22.07 6.83
CA TYR A 25 14.32 22.26 8.21
C TYR A 25 12.87 21.83 8.42
N TYR A 26 11.98 22.14 7.46
CA TYR A 26 10.59 21.68 7.53
C TYR A 26 10.47 20.17 7.30
N GLY A 27 11.35 19.56 6.49
CA GLY A 27 11.32 18.12 6.22
C GLY A 27 11.51 17.24 7.46
N GLN A 28 12.41 17.61 8.37
CA GLN A 28 12.62 16.84 9.62
C GLN A 28 11.41 16.95 10.56
N LYS A 29 10.89 18.17 10.76
CA LYS A 29 9.67 18.38 11.57
C LYS A 29 8.45 17.68 10.98
N LEU A 30 8.33 17.70 9.65
CA LEU A 30 7.27 17.01 8.92
C LEU A 30 7.36 15.50 9.12
N TRP A 31 8.57 14.93 9.04
CA TRP A 31 8.81 13.51 9.32
C TRP A 31 8.39 13.13 10.75
N GLU A 32 8.86 13.86 11.76
CA GLU A 32 8.49 13.59 13.16
C GLU A 32 6.97 13.63 13.37
N LYS A 33 6.29 14.57 12.68
CA LYS A 33 4.83 14.67 12.73
C LYS A 33 4.13 13.49 12.06
N ILE A 34 4.58 13.09 10.87
CA ILE A 34 4.02 11.94 10.15
C ILE A 34 4.25 10.66 10.95
N GLN A 35 5.45 10.47 11.49
CA GLN A 35 5.79 9.33 12.31
C GLN A 35 4.86 9.22 13.53
N SER A 36 4.64 10.33 14.25
CA SER A 36 3.71 10.37 15.39
C SER A 36 2.28 9.98 15.01
N ILE A 37 1.78 10.39 13.84
CA ILE A 37 0.44 10.02 13.36
C ILE A 37 0.34 8.52 13.03
N VAL A 38 1.35 7.98 12.35
CA VAL A 38 1.40 6.57 11.96
C VAL A 38 1.48 5.66 13.20
N GLU A 39 2.25 6.08 14.21
CA GLU A 39 2.37 5.39 15.50
C GLU A 39 1.05 5.45 16.31
N GLU A 40 0.35 6.60 16.31
CA GLU A 40 -0.97 6.76 16.93
C GLU A 40 -2.00 5.79 16.33
N LEU A 41 -1.93 5.54 15.02
CA LEU A 41 -2.78 4.59 14.30
C LEU A 41 -2.31 3.13 14.40
N HIS A 42 -1.26 2.85 15.19
CA HIS A 42 -0.65 1.53 15.34
C HIS A 42 -0.19 0.88 14.01
N HIS A 43 0.18 1.69 13.03
CA HIS A 43 0.77 1.25 11.77
C HIS A 43 2.30 1.16 11.88
N ARG A 44 2.95 0.47 10.93
CA ARG A 44 4.41 0.40 10.88
C ARG A 44 4.92 1.56 10.04
N CYS A 45 5.81 2.38 10.60
CA CYS A 45 6.48 3.48 9.90
C CYS A 45 7.95 3.12 9.67
N GLU A 46 8.42 3.22 8.43
CA GLU A 46 9.84 3.08 8.09
C GLU A 46 10.28 4.28 7.23
N SER A 47 11.55 4.65 7.32
CA SER A 47 12.16 5.65 6.44
C SER A 47 13.11 4.99 5.45
N VAL A 48 13.11 5.49 4.22
CA VAL A 48 14.00 5.04 3.15
C VAL A 48 14.64 6.26 2.50
N ASP A 49 15.97 6.28 2.44
CA ASP A 49 16.69 7.35 1.77
C ASP A 49 16.50 7.28 0.25
N LEU A 50 16.16 8.40 -0.37
CA LEU A 50 16.07 8.50 -1.82
C LEU A 50 17.40 8.15 -2.52
N HIS A 51 18.54 8.55 -1.95
CA HIS A 51 19.85 8.20 -2.52
C HIS A 51 20.09 6.69 -2.52
N LYS A 52 19.67 6.00 -1.46
CA LYS A 52 19.78 4.53 -1.38
C LYS A 52 18.92 3.85 -2.45
N LEU A 53 17.79 4.45 -2.83
CA LEU A 53 16.95 3.96 -3.92
C LEU A 53 17.59 4.19 -5.30
N ASP A 54 18.22 5.35 -5.53
CA ASP A 54 18.98 5.63 -6.77
C ASP A 54 20.09 4.60 -7.00
N PHE A 55 20.81 4.23 -5.93
CA PHE A 55 21.84 3.19 -5.98
C PHE A 55 21.29 1.75 -5.99
N GLN A 56 19.96 1.59 -6.03
CA GLN A 56 19.28 0.30 -5.99
C GLN A 56 19.72 -0.57 -4.81
N GLU A 57 19.96 0.04 -3.64
CA GLU A 57 20.32 -0.70 -2.42
C GLU A 57 19.20 -1.68 -2.09
N HIS A 58 19.55 -2.96 -2.09
CA HIS A 58 18.58 -4.06 -2.02
C HIS A 58 17.59 -3.93 -0.84
N GLU A 59 18.06 -3.52 0.34
CA GLU A 59 17.18 -3.35 1.51
C GLU A 59 16.19 -2.19 1.32
N SER A 60 16.67 -1.04 0.86
CA SER A 60 15.86 0.17 0.62
C SER A 60 14.83 -0.05 -0.48
N VAL A 61 15.23 -0.69 -1.59
CA VAL A 61 14.33 -1.06 -2.68
C VAL A 61 13.26 -2.04 -2.19
N ASN A 62 13.64 -3.05 -1.40
CA ASN A 62 12.67 -4.00 -0.86
C ASN A 62 11.68 -3.33 0.11
N LYS A 63 12.14 -2.43 0.99
CA LYS A 63 11.23 -1.68 1.87
C LYS A 63 10.26 -0.83 1.05
N PHE A 64 10.78 -0.11 0.06
CA PHE A 64 9.99 0.75 -0.81
C PHE A 64 8.96 -0.03 -1.64
N LEU A 65 9.33 -1.17 -2.25
CA LEU A 65 8.41 -1.96 -3.08
C LEU A 65 7.35 -2.69 -2.24
N ASN A 66 7.71 -3.14 -1.04
CA ASN A 66 6.80 -3.87 -0.13
C ASN A 66 5.94 -2.95 0.75
N ALA A 67 6.04 -1.62 0.59
CA ALA A 67 5.22 -0.66 1.30
C ALA A 67 3.78 -0.66 0.80
N ASP A 68 2.83 -0.66 1.74
CA ASP A 68 1.40 -0.49 1.45
C ASP A 68 1.11 0.94 1.00
N ILE A 69 1.73 1.90 1.69
CA ILE A 69 1.63 3.33 1.40
C ILE A 69 3.03 3.93 1.40
N VAL A 70 3.33 4.73 0.38
CA VAL A 70 4.54 5.54 0.36
C VAL A 70 4.15 7.02 0.46
N ILE A 71 4.75 7.72 1.42
CA ILE A 71 4.59 9.17 1.59
C ILE A 71 5.85 9.86 1.09
N MET A 72 5.69 10.88 0.25
CA MET A 72 6.81 11.46 -0.50
C MET A 72 6.72 12.98 -0.53
N ASP A 73 7.74 13.67 -0.05
CA ASP A 73 7.85 15.12 -0.16
C ASP A 73 8.62 15.52 -1.43
N VAL A 74 7.89 16.09 -2.40
CA VAL A 74 8.41 16.52 -3.70
C VAL A 74 8.62 18.04 -3.79
N THR A 75 8.71 18.71 -2.64
CA THR A 75 8.99 20.15 -2.56
C THR A 75 10.30 20.52 -3.26
N ASN A 76 11.31 19.64 -3.23
CA ASN A 76 12.53 19.82 -4.00
C ASN A 76 12.34 19.31 -5.46
N PRO A 77 12.43 20.19 -6.48
CA PRO A 77 12.29 19.79 -7.88
C PRO A 77 13.30 18.74 -8.35
N ASP A 78 14.53 18.78 -7.83
CA ASP A 78 15.62 17.87 -8.24
C ASP A 78 15.30 16.40 -7.94
N ARG A 79 14.38 16.14 -7.01
CA ARG A 79 13.97 14.79 -6.58
C ARG A 79 12.87 14.18 -7.43
N ARG A 80 12.17 15.01 -8.21
CA ARG A 80 10.99 14.56 -8.96
C ARG A 80 11.32 13.51 -10.01
N PRO A 81 12.41 13.60 -10.80
CA PRO A 81 12.74 12.57 -11.79
C PRO A 81 12.98 11.19 -11.16
N THR A 82 13.79 11.11 -10.10
CA THR A 82 14.04 9.87 -9.35
C THR A 82 12.74 9.31 -8.78
N PHE A 83 11.93 10.15 -8.15
CA PHE A 83 10.62 9.75 -7.65
C PHE A 83 9.74 9.17 -8.76
N MET A 84 9.64 9.84 -9.91
CA MET A 84 8.80 9.39 -11.03
C MET A 84 9.26 8.04 -11.59
N TYR A 85 10.57 7.79 -11.64
CA TYR A 85 11.12 6.50 -12.04
C TYR A 85 10.67 5.38 -11.10
N HIS A 86 10.87 5.55 -9.79
CA HIS A 86 10.50 4.54 -8.81
C HIS A 86 8.98 4.36 -8.67
N LYS A 87 8.21 5.44 -8.88
CA LYS A 87 6.75 5.38 -8.97
C LYS A 87 6.31 4.53 -10.16
N GLY A 88 6.89 4.71 -11.34
CA GLY A 88 6.59 3.88 -12.51
C GLY A 88 6.81 2.39 -12.23
N ASN A 89 7.86 2.03 -11.49
CA ASN A 89 8.12 0.66 -11.09
C ASN A 89 7.02 0.12 -10.14
N ARG A 90 6.60 0.91 -9.14
CA ARG A 90 5.48 0.52 -8.25
C ARG A 90 4.16 0.37 -9.00
N GLU A 91 3.88 1.26 -9.95
CA GLU A 91 2.68 1.20 -10.79
C GLU A 91 2.67 -0.07 -11.66
N SER A 92 3.82 -0.53 -12.13
CA SER A 92 3.91 -1.79 -12.88
C SER A 92 3.57 -3.04 -12.03
N MET A 93 3.65 -2.93 -10.70
CA MET A 93 3.44 -4.01 -9.74
C MET A 93 2.06 -3.97 -9.06
N ASP A 94 1.15 -3.10 -9.48
CA ASP A 94 -0.18 -2.90 -8.86
C ASP A 94 -0.14 -2.47 -7.37
N CYS A 95 0.97 -1.85 -6.96
CA CYS A 95 1.21 -1.25 -5.65
C CYS A 95 0.95 0.26 -5.73
N MET A 96 -0.25 0.72 -5.34
CA MET A 96 -0.82 1.97 -5.91
C MET A 96 -1.15 3.09 -4.92
N ASP A 97 -1.10 2.87 -3.60
CA ASP A 97 -1.55 3.89 -2.64
C ASP A 97 -0.40 4.83 -2.22
N ASP A 98 0.02 5.70 -3.13
CA ASP A 98 1.05 6.71 -2.88
C ASP A 98 0.43 8.06 -2.43
N ILE A 99 1.03 8.68 -1.41
CA ILE A 99 0.74 10.05 -0.96
C ILE A 99 1.90 10.96 -1.34
N VAL A 100 1.60 12.03 -2.05
CA VAL A 100 2.59 13.06 -2.42
C VAL A 100 2.31 14.31 -1.60
N LEU A 101 3.34 14.87 -0.99
CA LEU A 101 3.33 16.11 -0.21
C LEU A 101 4.14 17.18 -0.93
N ILE A 102 3.67 18.42 -0.89
CA ILE A 102 4.40 19.56 -1.43
C ILE A 102 4.13 20.85 -0.64
N GLN A 103 5.18 21.61 -0.36
CA GLN A 103 5.07 22.89 0.33
C GLN A 103 4.46 23.97 -0.56
N ALA A 104 3.50 24.72 -0.02
CA ALA A 104 2.76 25.79 -0.70
C ALA A 104 3.66 26.81 -1.43
N SER A 105 4.77 27.20 -0.80
CA SER A 105 5.74 28.14 -1.38
C SER A 105 6.41 27.62 -2.66
N GLY A 106 6.44 26.30 -2.87
CA GLY A 106 6.92 25.66 -4.09
C GLY A 106 5.84 25.46 -5.15
N VAL A 107 4.56 25.77 -4.86
CA VAL A 107 3.42 25.50 -5.75
C VAL A 107 3.00 26.70 -6.58
N GLU A 108 3.20 27.92 -6.08
CA GLU A 108 2.61 29.12 -6.65
C GLU A 108 3.08 29.46 -8.08
N ASN A 109 4.12 28.82 -8.60
CA ASN A 109 4.65 29.03 -9.96
C ASN A 109 5.01 27.74 -10.72
N ASP A 110 4.53 26.56 -10.30
CA ASP A 110 5.07 25.29 -10.79
C ASP A 110 4.04 24.44 -11.56
N ASN A 111 4.08 24.55 -12.90
CA ASN A 111 3.28 23.75 -13.81
C ASN A 111 3.51 22.23 -13.63
N ALA A 112 4.68 21.81 -13.15
CA ALA A 112 4.99 20.40 -12.97
C ALA A 112 4.09 19.73 -11.92
N ILE A 113 3.46 20.49 -11.03
CA ILE A 113 2.51 19.95 -10.04
C ILE A 113 1.17 19.62 -10.68
N GLN A 114 0.73 20.44 -11.64
CA GLN A 114 -0.44 20.12 -12.45
C GLN A 114 -0.15 18.90 -13.35
N ASP A 115 1.04 18.83 -13.92
CA ASP A 115 1.48 17.68 -14.71
C ASP A 115 1.58 16.40 -13.87
N LEU A 116 2.08 16.50 -12.63
CA LEU A 116 2.11 15.40 -11.65
C LEU A 116 0.69 14.85 -11.38
N LYS A 117 -0.30 15.74 -11.20
CA LYS A 117 -1.71 15.33 -11.00
C LYS A 117 -2.29 14.60 -12.21
N THR A 118 -1.87 15.00 -13.42
CA THR A 118 -2.49 14.56 -14.67
C THR A 118 -1.81 13.31 -15.23
N THR A 119 -0.50 13.18 -15.03
CA THR A 119 0.33 12.14 -15.65
C THR A 119 0.46 10.90 -14.78
N CYS A 120 0.33 11.02 -13.46
CA CYS A 120 0.60 9.94 -12.52
C CYS A 120 -0.65 9.52 -11.74
N LYS A 121 -0.78 8.21 -11.48
CA LYS A 121 -1.83 7.71 -10.58
C LYS A 121 -1.43 8.00 -9.13
N ILE A 122 -1.58 9.24 -8.70
CA ILE A 122 -1.35 9.65 -7.31
C ILE A 122 -2.68 9.55 -6.55
N LYS A 123 -2.70 8.78 -5.46
CA LYS A 123 -3.94 8.54 -4.71
C LYS A 123 -4.34 9.76 -3.87
N LEU A 124 -3.35 10.43 -3.29
CA LEU A 124 -3.54 11.68 -2.57
C LEU A 124 -2.34 12.61 -2.81
N LEU A 125 -2.63 13.84 -3.22
CA LEU A 125 -1.65 14.92 -3.25
C LEU A 125 -2.07 15.96 -2.22
N ILE A 126 -1.16 16.31 -1.31
CA ILE A 126 -1.38 17.33 -0.29
C ILE A 126 -0.44 18.50 -0.52
N VAL A 127 -1.02 19.68 -0.70
CA VAL A 127 -0.29 20.95 -0.64
C VAL A 127 -0.33 21.42 0.81
N TYR A 128 0.83 21.49 1.47
CA TYR A 128 0.92 21.88 2.87
C TYR A 128 1.52 23.27 3.07
N ARG A 129 1.08 23.95 4.12
CA ARG A 129 1.69 25.19 4.62
C ARG A 129 2.08 25.00 6.07
N TYR A 130 3.31 25.33 6.42
CA TYR A 130 3.78 25.32 7.79
C TYR A 130 3.62 26.72 8.42
N ASP A 131 2.97 26.77 9.59
CA ASP A 131 2.84 27.98 10.42
C ASP A 131 3.85 27.88 11.57
N GLU A 132 4.93 28.67 11.46
CA GLU A 132 6.02 28.69 12.45
C GLU A 132 5.57 29.17 13.83
N SER A 133 4.54 30.04 13.89
CA SER A 133 4.08 30.62 15.15
C SER A 133 3.35 29.61 16.02
N LYS A 134 2.69 28.64 15.38
CA LYS A 134 1.91 27.59 16.06
C LYS A 134 2.58 26.22 16.02
N ASP A 135 3.67 26.07 15.27
CA ASP A 135 4.35 24.80 14.99
C ASP A 135 3.38 23.76 14.38
N VAL A 136 2.58 24.19 13.41
CA VAL A 136 1.49 23.40 12.83
C VAL A 136 1.56 23.37 11.30
N PHE A 137 1.32 22.19 10.73
CA PHE A 137 1.13 22.00 9.29
C PHE A 137 -0.35 22.02 8.93
N TYR A 138 -0.71 22.86 7.97
CA TYR A 138 -2.05 22.95 7.39
C TYR A 138 -2.07 22.31 6.01
N ASP A 139 -3.14 21.59 5.70
CA ASP A 139 -3.45 21.16 4.35
C ASP A 139 -4.27 22.25 3.66
N ILE A 140 -3.72 22.81 2.58
CA ILE A 140 -4.32 23.88 1.79
C ILE A 140 -4.69 23.42 0.38
N THR A 141 -4.72 22.09 0.16
CA THR A 141 -5.06 21.48 -1.14
C THR A 141 -6.45 21.89 -1.59
N GLN A 142 -7.37 22.02 -0.64
CA GLN A 142 -8.74 22.47 -0.86
C GLN A 142 -8.91 23.87 -0.26
N SER A 143 -9.66 24.73 -0.95
CA SER A 143 -9.96 26.11 -0.52
C SER A 143 -10.98 26.15 0.63
N SER A 144 -10.77 25.38 1.69
CA SER A 144 -11.61 25.39 2.90
C SER A 144 -11.15 26.48 3.87
N SER A 145 -12.10 27.16 4.51
CA SER A 145 -11.85 28.18 5.53
C SER A 145 -12.55 27.80 6.85
N PRO A 146 -11.81 27.50 7.93
CA PRO A 146 -10.34 27.42 8.03
C PRO A 146 -9.77 26.17 7.32
N PRO A 147 -8.49 26.19 6.88
CA PRO A 147 -7.85 25.01 6.29
C PRO A 147 -7.67 23.90 7.33
N PRO A 148 -7.87 22.62 6.97
CA PRO A 148 -7.66 21.50 7.88
C PRO A 148 -6.20 21.36 8.27
N LEU A 149 -5.98 20.73 9.42
CA LEU A 149 -4.64 20.33 9.85
C LEU A 149 -4.17 19.16 8.98
N LEU A 150 -2.89 19.17 8.59
CA LEU A 150 -2.27 18.09 7.83
C LEU A 150 -2.48 16.73 8.54
N ASN A 151 -2.37 16.70 9.86
CA ASN A 151 -2.57 15.49 10.64
C ASN A 151 -3.97 14.92 10.48
N THR A 152 -4.99 15.80 10.44
CA THR A 152 -6.38 15.38 10.30
C THR A 152 -6.61 14.77 8.93
N THR A 153 -6.11 15.42 7.86
CA THR A 153 -6.18 14.87 6.50
C THR A 153 -5.46 13.53 6.40
N LEU A 154 -4.21 13.44 6.88
CA LEU A 154 -3.43 12.21 6.82
C LEU A 154 -4.07 11.08 7.62
N LYS A 155 -4.56 11.36 8.84
CA LYS A 155 -5.24 10.36 9.68
C LYS A 155 -6.47 9.79 8.98
N CYS A 156 -7.36 10.67 8.49
CA CYS A 156 -8.55 10.24 7.76
C CYS A 156 -8.21 9.45 6.49
N PHE A 157 -7.13 9.81 5.79
CA PHE A 157 -6.69 9.06 4.62
C PHE A 157 -6.14 7.68 5.00
N LEU A 158 -5.23 7.59 5.97
CA LEU A 158 -4.62 6.34 6.39
C LEU A 158 -5.67 5.35 6.91
N GLU A 159 -6.65 5.81 7.69
CA GLU A 159 -7.78 4.99 8.14
C GLU A 159 -8.59 4.45 6.95
N ARG A 160 -8.92 5.30 5.97
CA ARG A 160 -9.65 4.88 4.76
C ARG A 160 -8.82 3.98 3.86
N ALA A 161 -7.52 4.23 3.76
CA ALA A 161 -6.59 3.43 2.97
C ALA A 161 -6.43 2.05 3.59
N ALA A 162 -6.37 1.93 4.92
CA ALA A 162 -6.38 0.64 5.61
C ALA A 162 -7.62 -0.18 5.23
N ASP A 163 -8.80 0.44 5.27
CA ASP A 163 -10.05 -0.22 4.87
C ASP A 163 -10.09 -0.59 3.39
N ASN A 164 -9.54 0.28 2.53
CA ASN A 164 -9.53 0.07 1.08
C ASN A 164 -8.50 -0.98 0.66
N ILE A 165 -7.32 -1.03 1.27
CA ILE A 165 -6.31 -2.05 1.01
C ILE A 165 -6.83 -3.41 1.48
N GLN A 166 -7.51 -3.47 2.64
CA GLN A 166 -8.18 -4.69 3.08
C GLN A 166 -9.19 -5.21 2.06
N LYS A 167 -10.06 -4.35 1.54
CA LYS A 167 -11.08 -4.73 0.56
C LYS A 167 -10.48 -5.01 -0.82
N GLY A 168 -9.50 -4.19 -1.21
CA GLY A 168 -8.85 -4.20 -2.51
C GLY A 168 -7.92 -5.39 -2.71
N LEU A 169 -7.24 -5.90 -1.65
CA LEU A 169 -6.41 -7.09 -1.75
C LEU A 169 -7.19 -8.30 -2.27
N ALA A 170 -8.38 -8.55 -1.70
CA ALA A 170 -9.24 -9.63 -2.16
C ALA A 170 -9.64 -9.46 -3.64
N ASP A 171 -10.01 -8.25 -4.06
CA ASP A 171 -10.39 -7.98 -5.43
C ASP A 171 -9.19 -8.04 -6.41
N ARG A 172 -7.97 -7.65 -5.97
CA ARG A 172 -6.72 -7.82 -6.73
C ARG A 172 -6.40 -9.29 -6.95
N TYR A 173 -6.45 -10.12 -5.92
CA TYR A 173 -6.26 -11.57 -6.08
C TYR A 173 -7.30 -12.17 -7.03
N ILE A 174 -8.57 -11.77 -6.92
CA ILE A 174 -9.63 -12.24 -7.82
C ILE A 174 -9.36 -11.82 -9.26
N SER A 175 -8.94 -10.58 -9.48
CA SER A 175 -8.57 -10.07 -10.81
C SER A 175 -7.38 -10.83 -11.41
N ARG A 176 -6.31 -11.04 -10.62
CA ARG A 176 -5.14 -11.83 -11.02
C ARG A 176 -5.53 -13.27 -11.39
N MET A 177 -6.36 -13.93 -10.57
CA MET A 177 -6.87 -15.28 -10.86
C MET A 177 -7.64 -15.32 -12.19
N ASN A 178 -8.58 -14.40 -12.41
CA ASN A 178 -9.36 -14.36 -13.65
C ASN A 178 -8.48 -14.12 -14.88
N THR A 179 -7.50 -13.21 -14.77
CA THR A 179 -6.57 -12.90 -15.86
C THR A 179 -5.69 -14.12 -16.17
N ARG A 180 -5.07 -14.72 -15.15
CA ARG A 180 -4.23 -15.92 -15.34
C ARG A 180 -5.01 -17.13 -15.79
N LYS A 181 -6.29 -17.27 -15.45
CA LYS A 181 -7.13 -18.34 -15.99
C LYS A 181 -7.28 -18.26 -17.52
N VAL A 182 -7.32 -17.05 -18.07
CA VAL A 182 -7.40 -16.84 -19.53
C VAL A 182 -6.06 -17.09 -20.20
N GLU A 183 -4.97 -16.66 -19.56
CA GLU A 183 -3.61 -16.80 -20.11
C GLU A 183 -3.05 -18.22 -19.97
N LEU A 184 -3.27 -18.86 -18.83
CA LEU A 184 -2.86 -20.23 -18.53
C LEU A 184 -4.05 -21.16 -18.80
N GLN A 185 -4.18 -21.59 -20.05
CA GLN A 185 -5.19 -22.57 -20.45
C GLN A 185 -4.88 -23.99 -19.92
N ASP A 186 -3.63 -24.24 -19.49
CA ASP A 186 -3.23 -25.49 -18.87
C ASP A 186 -3.62 -25.55 -17.38
N SER A 187 -4.39 -26.57 -17.02
CA SER A 187 -4.88 -26.78 -15.66
C SER A 187 -3.76 -26.96 -14.63
N LYS A 188 -2.63 -27.56 -15.02
CA LYS A 188 -1.50 -27.79 -14.09
C LYS A 188 -0.73 -26.50 -13.83
N ALA A 189 -0.40 -25.74 -14.87
CA ALA A 189 0.21 -24.42 -14.71
C ALA A 189 -0.68 -23.46 -13.91
N TYR A 190 -2.00 -23.51 -14.13
CA TYR A 190 -2.94 -22.69 -13.36
C TYR A 190 -3.05 -23.14 -11.89
N HIS A 191 -3.01 -24.46 -11.61
CA HIS A 191 -2.87 -24.96 -10.23
C HIS A 191 -1.62 -24.40 -9.54
N ASP A 192 -0.47 -24.51 -10.19
CA ASP A 192 0.81 -24.07 -9.61
C ASP A 192 0.77 -22.56 -9.28
N PHE A 193 0.17 -21.75 -10.15
CA PHE A 193 -0.09 -20.33 -9.88
C PHE A 193 -1.02 -20.11 -8.68
N LEU A 194 -2.16 -20.80 -8.62
CA LEU A 194 -3.12 -20.66 -7.53
C LEU A 194 -2.50 -21.05 -6.18
N TRP A 195 -1.73 -22.13 -6.13
CA TRP A 195 -1.19 -22.64 -4.87
C TRP A 195 0.08 -21.92 -4.44
N ASN A 196 1.06 -21.81 -5.34
CA ASN A 196 2.40 -21.31 -4.99
C ASN A 196 2.49 -19.78 -4.95
N GLU A 197 1.62 -19.07 -5.69
CA GLU A 197 1.55 -17.62 -5.61
C GLU A 197 0.38 -17.19 -4.73
N VAL A 198 -0.86 -17.42 -5.15
CA VAL A 198 -2.03 -16.83 -4.48
C VAL A 198 -2.24 -17.39 -3.08
N CYS A 199 -2.25 -18.72 -2.89
CA CYS A 199 -2.45 -19.30 -1.56
C CYS A 199 -1.26 -19.01 -0.63
N ALA A 200 -0.03 -19.11 -1.14
CA ALA A 200 1.16 -18.82 -0.35
C ALA A 200 1.18 -17.36 0.14
N GLU A 201 0.89 -16.40 -0.75
CA GLU A 201 0.85 -14.98 -0.43
C GLU A 201 -0.30 -14.65 0.53
N MET A 202 -1.49 -15.24 0.31
CA MET A 202 -2.68 -15.05 1.14
C MET A 202 -2.52 -15.63 2.56
N LEU A 203 -1.91 -16.82 2.69
CA LEU A 203 -1.77 -17.53 3.98
C LEU A 203 -0.55 -17.07 4.80
N ASN A 204 0.32 -16.24 4.21
CA ASN A 204 1.45 -15.64 4.91
C ASN A 204 0.97 -14.82 6.12
N GLU A 205 1.71 -14.85 7.23
CA GLU A 205 1.34 -14.23 8.52
C GLU A 205 1.00 -12.76 8.40
N THR A 206 1.67 -12.03 7.50
CA THR A 206 1.41 -10.61 7.26
C THR A 206 0.05 -10.35 6.61
N ASN A 207 -0.48 -11.34 5.88
CA ASN A 207 -1.64 -11.15 5.01
C ASN A 207 -2.93 -11.77 5.54
N GLN A 208 -2.86 -12.55 6.63
CA GLN A 208 -3.99 -13.27 7.23
C GLN A 208 -5.14 -12.33 7.65
N GLU A 209 -4.80 -11.12 8.11
CA GLU A 209 -5.80 -10.11 8.49
C GLU A 209 -6.64 -9.65 7.29
N TYR A 210 -6.11 -9.72 6.07
CA TYR A 210 -6.78 -9.28 4.84
C TYR A 210 -7.60 -10.39 4.16
N VAL A 211 -7.46 -11.64 4.60
CA VAL A 211 -8.19 -12.76 4.01
C VAL A 211 -9.68 -12.64 4.35
N THR A 212 -10.51 -12.62 3.32
CA THR A 212 -11.97 -12.56 3.43
C THR A 212 -12.61 -13.88 3.03
N PRO A 213 -13.80 -14.23 3.57
CA PRO A 213 -14.52 -15.41 3.11
C PRO A 213 -14.86 -15.38 1.62
N LYS A 214 -15.04 -14.18 1.03
CA LYS A 214 -15.25 -13.98 -0.42
C LYS A 214 -14.04 -14.48 -1.23
N LEU A 215 -12.82 -14.11 -0.82
CA LEU A 215 -11.59 -14.53 -1.49
C LEU A 215 -11.43 -16.06 -1.44
N ILE A 216 -11.61 -16.66 -0.25
CA ILE A 216 -11.52 -18.12 -0.07
C ILE A 216 -12.56 -18.84 -0.94
N THR A 217 -13.80 -18.34 -0.97
CA THR A 217 -14.86 -18.91 -1.80
C THR A 217 -14.48 -18.86 -3.30
N LYS A 218 -13.87 -17.76 -3.75
CA LYS A 218 -13.40 -17.62 -5.13
C LYS A 218 -12.24 -18.56 -5.45
N LEU A 219 -11.29 -18.75 -4.52
CA LEU A 219 -10.22 -19.74 -4.64
C LEU A 219 -10.76 -21.17 -4.72
N MET A 220 -11.73 -21.53 -3.86
CA MET A 220 -12.40 -22.82 -3.92
C MET A 220 -13.09 -23.06 -5.26
N TYR A 221 -13.73 -22.03 -5.85
CA TYR A 221 -14.27 -22.14 -7.19
C TYR A 221 -13.19 -22.30 -8.25
N ALA A 222 -12.07 -21.58 -8.13
CA ALA A 222 -10.96 -21.71 -9.08
C ALA A 222 -10.35 -23.13 -9.08
N PHE A 223 -10.12 -23.73 -7.91
CA PHE A 223 -9.69 -25.13 -7.80
C PHE A 223 -10.75 -26.11 -8.33
N ARG A 224 -12.03 -25.83 -8.06
CA ARG A 224 -13.13 -26.65 -8.58
C ARG A 224 -13.20 -26.64 -10.11
N ASP A 225 -12.94 -25.50 -10.75
CA ASP A 225 -12.97 -25.37 -12.21
C ASP A 225 -11.91 -26.24 -12.89
N ILE A 226 -10.77 -26.47 -12.25
CA ILE A 226 -9.72 -27.40 -12.68
C ILE A 226 -9.85 -28.81 -12.07
N GLN A 227 -10.95 -29.07 -11.36
CA GLN A 227 -11.26 -30.36 -10.69
C GLN A 227 -10.24 -30.79 -9.63
N ASP A 228 -9.52 -29.86 -9.03
CA ASP A 228 -8.54 -30.14 -7.98
C ASP A 228 -9.18 -30.09 -6.58
N TYR A 229 -9.86 -31.18 -6.23
CA TYR A 229 -10.55 -31.31 -4.95
C TYR A 229 -9.60 -31.49 -3.77
N GLU A 230 -8.41 -32.07 -3.98
CA GLU A 230 -7.40 -32.19 -2.94
C GLU A 230 -6.95 -30.82 -2.43
N SER A 231 -6.66 -29.89 -3.35
CA SER A 231 -6.24 -28.54 -2.98
C SER A 231 -7.36 -27.75 -2.31
N MET A 232 -8.64 -27.98 -2.67
CA MET A 232 -9.76 -27.39 -1.93
C MET A 232 -9.78 -27.83 -0.46
N ILE A 233 -9.55 -29.12 -0.20
CA ILE A 233 -9.53 -29.67 1.17
C ILE A 233 -8.30 -29.14 1.91
N LYS A 234 -7.12 -29.18 1.29
CA LYS A 234 -5.87 -28.66 1.88
C LYS A 234 -5.99 -27.16 2.20
N LEU A 235 -6.60 -26.38 1.31
CA LEU A 235 -6.86 -24.95 1.54
C LEU A 235 -7.73 -24.73 2.77
N ASN A 236 -8.87 -25.43 2.87
CA ASN A 236 -9.76 -25.28 4.03
C ASN A 236 -9.05 -25.68 5.34
N GLN A 237 -8.31 -26.79 5.35
CA GLN A 237 -7.52 -27.21 6.51
C GLN A 237 -6.50 -26.15 6.93
N ARG A 238 -5.79 -25.54 5.97
CA ARG A 238 -4.86 -24.44 6.24
C ARG A 238 -5.57 -23.21 6.81
N CYS A 239 -6.73 -22.86 6.28
CA CYS A 239 -7.52 -21.74 6.81
C CYS A 239 -8.04 -22.01 8.22
N GLU A 240 -8.38 -23.25 8.57
CA GLU A 240 -8.82 -23.65 9.91
C GLU A 240 -7.67 -23.64 10.94
N GLN A 241 -6.44 -23.95 10.51
CA GLN A 241 -5.24 -23.86 11.36
C GLN A 241 -4.90 -22.41 11.76
N LEU A 242 -5.27 -21.44 10.94
CA LEU A 242 -4.98 -20.02 11.17
C LEU A 242 -6.12 -19.35 11.94
N LEU A 243 -5.91 -19.12 13.24
CA LEU A 243 -6.92 -18.59 14.19
C LEU A 243 -7.74 -17.40 13.66
N GLU A 244 -7.09 -16.43 13.01
CA GLU A 244 -7.76 -15.23 12.48
C GLU A 244 -8.64 -15.53 11.27
N ILE A 245 -8.22 -16.45 10.39
CA ILE A 245 -9.01 -16.88 9.24
C ILE A 245 -10.15 -17.78 9.69
N ALA A 246 -9.87 -18.74 10.58
CA ALA A 246 -10.82 -19.68 11.15
C ALA A 246 -12.03 -18.96 11.77
N LYS A 247 -11.81 -17.86 12.52
CA LYS A 247 -12.89 -17.02 13.08
C LYS A 247 -13.81 -16.46 11.99
N LYS A 248 -13.25 -16.01 10.86
CA LYS A 248 -14.00 -15.39 9.75
C LYS A 248 -14.81 -16.41 8.93
N ILE A 249 -14.30 -17.64 8.81
CA ILE A 249 -14.93 -18.67 7.94
C ILE A 249 -15.87 -19.63 8.66
N ARG A 250 -15.80 -19.73 10.00
CA ARG A 250 -16.53 -20.74 10.81
C ARG A 250 -18.03 -20.83 10.50
N ASN A 251 -18.68 -19.70 10.21
CA ASN A 251 -20.12 -19.63 9.95
C ASN A 251 -20.46 -19.45 8.46
N ASN A 252 -19.47 -19.57 7.56
CA ASN A 252 -19.72 -19.38 6.14
C ASN A 252 -20.24 -20.69 5.51
N MET A 253 -21.56 -20.74 5.29
CA MET A 253 -22.23 -21.92 4.71
C MET A 253 -21.67 -22.33 3.35
N MET A 254 -21.22 -21.39 2.52
CA MET A 254 -20.68 -21.71 1.19
C MET A 254 -19.34 -22.43 1.27
N ILE A 255 -18.46 -22.01 2.17
CA ILE A 255 -17.17 -22.68 2.39
C ILE A 255 -17.39 -24.10 2.92
N SER A 256 -18.31 -24.26 3.89
CA SER A 256 -18.67 -25.58 4.42
C SER A 256 -19.25 -26.49 3.33
N TYR A 257 -20.14 -25.97 2.48
CA TYR A 257 -20.71 -26.71 1.36
C TYR A 257 -19.65 -27.13 0.34
N LEU A 258 -18.77 -26.21 -0.08
CA LEU A 258 -17.71 -26.50 -1.06
C LEU A 258 -16.70 -27.51 -0.52
N THR A 259 -16.40 -27.44 0.78
CA THR A 259 -15.52 -28.42 1.44
C THR A 259 -16.16 -29.79 1.50
N ALA A 260 -17.44 -29.88 1.87
CA ALA A 260 -18.17 -31.15 1.90
C ALA A 260 -18.27 -31.76 0.50
N PHE A 261 -18.53 -30.94 -0.52
CA PHE A 261 -18.53 -31.36 -1.92
C PHE A 261 -17.18 -31.92 -2.37
N ALA A 262 -16.08 -31.24 -2.03
CA ALA A 262 -14.73 -31.72 -2.38
C ALA A 262 -14.41 -33.06 -1.71
N ARG A 263 -14.88 -33.29 -0.47
CA ARG A 263 -14.70 -34.57 0.24
C ARG A 263 -15.55 -35.72 -0.32
N SER A 264 -16.58 -35.43 -1.11
CA SER A 264 -17.45 -36.46 -1.69
C SER A 264 -17.08 -36.83 -3.13
N ARG A 265 -15.98 -36.29 -3.66
CA ARG A 265 -15.43 -36.60 -4.97
C ARG A 265 -14.19 -37.47 -4.81
#